data_AF-A0A956W4Z9-F1
#
_entry.id   AF-A0A956W4Z9-F1
#
_cell.length_a   1.000
_cell.length_b   1.000
_cell.length_c   1.000
_cell.angle_alpha   90.00
_cell.angle_beta   90.00
_cell.angle_gamma   90.00
#
_symmetry.space_group_name_H-M   'P 1'
#
loop_
_entity.id
_entity.type
_entity.pdbx_description
1 polymer ?
#
loop_
_entity_poly.entity_id
_entity_poly.type
_entity_poly.pdbx_seq_one_letter_code
_entity_poly.pdbx_strand_id
1 'polypeptide(L)'
;EFNWVVGVILLVLTFLLSFTGYLLPWDQLAFWAITVGTNIAGSAPVLGPKSRFWLLGGFEVGPDSLIRFYTLHVIGLPLLAAIFMAVHFWRIRRDGGLARPL
;
A
#
# COMPACT_ATOMS: atom_id res chain seq x y z
N GLU A 1 10.06 -19.30 8.88
CA GLU A 1 8.83 -19.16 8.06
C GLU A 1 8.01 -17.91 8.42
N PHE A 2 7.63 -17.68 9.68
CA PHE A 2 6.86 -16.48 10.05
C PHE A 2 7.51 -15.15 9.61
N ASN A 3 8.82 -14.99 9.82
CA ASN A 3 9.53 -13.77 9.41
C ASN A 3 9.52 -13.56 7.88
N TRP A 4 9.46 -14.65 7.10
CA TRP A 4 9.32 -14.58 5.65
C TRP A 4 7.96 -14.01 5.25
N VAL A 5 6.87 -14.46 5.88
CA VAL A 5 5.52 -13.91 5.65
C VAL A 5 5.48 -12.41 5.95
N VAL A 6 6.11 -11.98 7.05
CA VAL A 6 6.26 -10.55 7.37
C VAL A 6 7.03 -9.81 6.27
N GLY A 7 8.09 -10.42 5.72
CA GLY A 7 8.83 -9.86 4.59
C GLY A 7 7.98 -9.70 3.32
N VAL A 8 7.12 -10.68 3.01
CA VAL A 8 6.17 -10.57 1.89
C VAL A 8 5.16 -9.44 2.12
N ILE A 9 4.68 -9.26 3.34
CA ILE A 9 3.80 -8.13 3.68
C ILE A 9 4.53 -6.80 3.47
N LEU A 10 5.79 -6.68 3.91
CA LEU A 10 6.61 -5.48 3.69
C LEU A 10 6.86 -5.21 2.20
N LEU A 11 7.05 -6.25 1.38
CA LEU A 11 7.16 -6.13 -0.06
C LEU A 11 5.89 -5.52 -0.67
N VAL A 12 4.71 -6.02 -0.28
CA VAL A 12 3.42 -5.47 -0.74
C VAL A 12 3.24 -4.03 -0.27
N LEU A 13 3.56 -3.72 0.99
CA LEU A 13 3.49 -2.34 1.51
C LEU A 13 4.42 -1.39 0.74
N THR A 14 5.60 -1.87 0.33
CA THR A 14 6.53 -1.09 -0.49
C THR A 14 5.94 -0.79 -1.88
N PHE A 15 5.35 -1.79 -2.54
CA PHE A 15 4.66 -1.56 -3.81
C PHE A 15 3.52 -0.56 -3.68
N LEU A 16 2.74 -0.64 -2.59
CA LEU A 16 1.67 0.33 -2.31
C LEU A 16 2.20 1.73 -2.03
N LEU A 17 3.31 1.87 -1.29
CA LEU A 17 3.98 3.15 -1.06
C LEU A 17 4.45 3.75 -2.39
N SER A 18 5.15 2.98 -3.23
CA SER A 18 5.60 3.45 -4.54
C SER A 18 4.44 3.87 -5.43
N PHE A 19 3.38 3.07 -5.49
CA PHE A 19 2.20 3.39 -6.29
C PHE A 19 1.52 4.67 -5.79
N THR A 20 1.21 4.76 -4.50
CA THR A 20 0.49 5.93 -3.95
C THR A 20 1.31 7.22 -4.02
N GLY A 21 2.64 7.15 -3.90
CA GLY A 21 3.55 8.29 -4.06
C GLY A 21 3.60 8.79 -5.50
N TYR A 22 3.56 7.87 -6.47
CA TYR A 22 3.49 8.19 -7.90
C TYR A 22 2.23 8.99 -8.28
N LEU A 23 1.15 8.92 -7.49
CA LEU A 23 -0.11 9.63 -7.77
C LEU A 23 -0.08 11.10 -7.36
N LEU A 24 0.83 11.49 -6.47
CA LEU A 24 0.82 12.81 -5.82
C LEU A 24 1.18 14.01 -6.72
N PRO A 25 2.05 13.89 -7.75
CA PRO A 25 2.30 14.99 -8.68
C PRO A 25 1.06 15.46 -9.45
N TRP A 26 0.01 14.64 -9.50
CA TRP A 26 -1.28 14.96 -10.11
C TRP A 26 -1.19 15.37 -11.59
N ASP A 27 -0.28 14.74 -12.33
CA ASP A 27 -0.13 14.89 -13.77
C ASP A 27 -1.08 13.95 -14.54
N GLN A 28 -1.04 14.02 -15.88
CA GLN A 28 -1.91 13.21 -16.73
C GLN A 28 -1.69 11.70 -16.52
N LEU A 29 -0.45 11.26 -16.32
CA LEU A 29 -0.15 9.85 -16.12
C LEU A 29 -0.65 9.37 -14.75
N ALA A 30 -0.47 10.17 -13.69
CA ALA A 30 -1.01 9.90 -12.36
C ALA A 30 -2.54 9.78 -12.39
N PHE A 31 -3.24 10.69 -13.09
CA PHE A 31 -4.70 10.64 -13.22
C PHE A 31 -5.18 9.31 -13.83
N TRP A 32 -4.53 8.84 -14.90
CA TRP A 32 -4.85 7.55 -15.50
C TRP A 32 -4.44 6.37 -14.66
N ALA A 33 -3.33 6.46 -13.92
CA ALA A 33 -2.93 5.43 -12.96
C ALA A 33 -3.96 5.26 -11.84
N ILE A 34 -4.53 6.34 -11.31
CA ILE A 34 -5.64 6.28 -10.36
C ILE A 34 -6.85 5.58 -10.98
N THR A 35 -7.21 5.99 -12.20
CA THR A 35 -8.36 5.45 -12.91
C THR A 35 -8.22 3.93 -13.10
N VAL A 36 -7.08 3.47 -13.61
CA VAL A 36 -6.81 2.04 -13.80
C VAL A 36 -6.76 1.30 -12.46
N GLY A 37 -6.03 1.82 -11.48
CA GLY A 37 -5.86 1.16 -10.17
C GLY A 37 -7.18 0.99 -9.43
N THR A 38 -8.03 2.01 -9.43
CA THR A 38 -9.34 1.96 -8.75
C THR A 38 -10.37 1.13 -9.52
N ASN A 39 -10.25 1.03 -10.85
CA ASN A 39 -11.06 0.09 -11.64
C ASN A 39 -10.66 -1.37 -11.40
N ILE A 40 -9.36 -1.68 -11.23
CA ILE A 40 -8.89 -3.00 -10.82
C ILE A 40 -9.49 -3.36 -9.45
N ALA A 41 -9.38 -2.45 -8.46
CA ALA A 41 -10.02 -2.65 -7.16
C ALA A 41 -11.54 -2.83 -7.26
N GLY A 42 -12.16 -2.12 -8.20
CA GLY A 42 -13.59 -2.17 -8.52
C GLY A 42 -14.08 -3.48 -9.12
N SER A 43 -13.19 -4.31 -9.68
CA SER A 43 -13.54 -5.59 -10.31
C SER A 43 -13.75 -6.74 -9.33
N ALA A 44 -13.50 -6.53 -8.04
CA ALA A 44 -13.67 -7.56 -7.02
C ALA A 44 -15.17 -7.96 -6.87
N PRO A 45 -15.50 -9.27 -6.81
CA PRO A 45 -16.88 -9.76 -6.96
C PRO A 45 -17.83 -9.36 -5.83
N VAL A 46 -17.34 -9.14 -4.61
CA VAL A 46 -18.20 -8.83 -3.44
C VAL A 46 -18.11 -7.37 -3.02
N LEU A 47 -16.89 -6.82 -3.01
CA LEU A 47 -16.62 -5.48 -2.47
C LEU A 47 -16.18 -4.47 -3.54
N GLY A 48 -16.19 -4.82 -4.82
CA GLY A 48 -15.66 -3.98 -5.91
C GLY A 48 -16.23 -2.55 -5.96
N PRO A 49 -17.56 -2.37 -6.12
CA PRO A 49 -18.13 -1.01 -6.17
C PRO A 49 -17.83 -0.19 -4.92
N LYS A 50 -17.84 -0.85 -3.74
CA LYS A 50 -17.53 -0.21 -2.47
C LYS A 50 -16.05 0.18 -2.38
N SER A 51 -15.12 -0.72 -2.75
CA SER A 51 -13.68 -0.46 -2.68
C SER A 51 -13.27 0.72 -3.56
N ARG A 52 -13.80 0.79 -4.79
CA ARG A 52 -13.58 1.93 -5.69
C ARG A 52 -14.07 3.24 -5.08
N PHE A 53 -15.28 3.26 -4.52
CA PHE A 53 -15.84 4.44 -3.86
C PHE A 53 -15.02 4.86 -2.63
N TRP A 54 -14.58 3.91 -1.81
CA TRP A 54 -13.74 4.19 -0.63
C TRP A 54 -12.37 4.73 -1.00
N LEU A 55 -11.76 4.26 -2.10
CA LEU A 55 -10.48 4.77 -2.57
C LEU A 55 -10.60 6.20 -3.13
N LEU A 56 -11.62 6.45 -3.95
CA LEU A 56 -11.79 7.74 -4.62
C LEU A 56 -12.42 8.82 -3.73
N GLY A 57 -13.28 8.44 -2.80
CA GLY A 57 -14.12 9.37 -2.04
C GLY A 57 -15.31 9.94 -2.83
N GLY A 58 -15.55 9.44 -4.04
CA GLY A 58 -16.64 9.84 -4.92
C GLY A 58 -16.82 8.82 -6.06
N PHE A 59 -17.62 9.19 -7.06
CA PHE A 59 -17.86 8.34 -8.24
C PHE A 59 -16.77 8.46 -9.31
N GLU A 60 -16.00 9.55 -9.26
CA GLU A 60 -14.97 9.90 -10.25
C GLU A 60 -13.68 10.33 -9.54
N VAL A 61 -12.58 10.37 -10.29
CA VAL A 61 -11.28 10.84 -9.79
C VAL A 61 -11.35 12.35 -9.60
N GLY A 62 -11.06 12.83 -8.39
CA GLY A 62 -11.13 14.24 -8.06
C GLY A 62 -10.26 14.64 -6.86
N PRO A 63 -10.44 15.88 -6.36
CA PRO A 63 -9.68 16.40 -5.22
C PRO A 63 -9.76 15.51 -3.97
N ASP A 64 -10.92 14.90 -3.72
CA ASP A 64 -11.13 13.95 -2.62
C ASP A 64 -10.26 12.69 -2.75
N SER A 65 -9.98 12.27 -3.98
CA SER A 65 -9.08 11.14 -4.24
C SER A 65 -7.64 11.51 -3.91
N LEU A 66 -7.20 12.73 -4.30
CA LEU A 66 -5.85 13.22 -4.03
C LEU A 66 -5.58 13.28 -2.53
N ILE A 67 -6.47 13.90 -1.74
CA ILE A 67 -6.25 14.02 -0.29
C ILE A 67 -6.23 12.65 0.42
N ARG A 68 -7.02 11.68 -0.06
CA ARG A 68 -7.01 10.30 0.44
C ARG A 68 -5.70 9.60 0.14
N PHE A 69 -5.23 9.65 -1.11
CA PHE A 69 -3.94 9.06 -1.48
C PHE A 69 -2.77 9.74 -0.78
N TYR A 70 -2.81 11.06 -0.61
CA TYR A 70 -1.83 11.79 0.18
C TYR A 70 -1.80 11.31 1.64
N THR A 71 -2.97 11.23 2.29
CA THR A 71 -3.08 10.77 3.68
C THR A 71 -2.61 9.32 3.83
N LEU A 72 -2.98 8.45 2.89
CA LEU A 72 -2.52 7.07 2.84
C LEU A 72 -1.00 6.99 2.65
N HIS A 73 -0.42 7.77 1.74
CA HIS A 73 1.00 7.70 1.41
C HIS A 73 1.89 8.29 2.49
N VAL A 74 1.50 9.41 3.10
CA VAL A 74 2.35 10.15 4.05
C VAL A 74 2.19 9.63 5.48
N ILE A 75 1.01 9.12 5.84
CA ILE A 75 0.72 8.70 7.21
C ILE A 75 0.40 7.21 7.28
N GLY A 76 -0.65 6.76 6.59
CA GLY A 76 -1.19 5.40 6.76
C GLY A 76 -0.19 4.29 6.45
N LEU A 77 0.34 4.27 5.22
CA LEU A 77 1.26 3.25 4.75
C LEU A 77 2.63 3.31 5.45
N PRO A 78 3.25 4.49 5.69
CA PRO A 78 4.50 4.56 6.45
C PRO A 78 4.37 4.05 7.88
N LEU A 79 3.26 4.36 8.58
CA LEU A 79 3.03 3.83 9.93
C LEU A 79 2.87 2.31 9.92
N LEU A 80 2.10 1.75 8.99
CA LEU A 80 1.97 0.30 8.84
C LEU A 80 3.31 -0.36 8.52
N ALA A 81 4.07 0.20 7.57
CA ALA A 81 5.40 -0.28 7.22
C ALA A 81 6.35 -0.25 8.42
N ALA A 82 6.35 0.84 9.20
CA ALA A 82 7.16 0.95 10.42
C ALA A 82 6.82 -0.14 11.46
N ILE A 83 5.53 -0.41 11.67
CA ILE A 83 5.09 -1.49 12.58
C ILE A 83 5.60 -2.85 12.09
N PHE A 84 5.40 -3.17 10.81
CA PHE A 84 5.85 -4.46 10.26
C PHE A 84 7.37 -4.57 10.23
N MET A 85 8.11 -3.49 9.97
CA MET A 85 9.58 -3.47 10.07
C MET A 85 10.04 -3.74 11.50
N ALA A 86 9.41 -3.11 12.50
CA ALA A 86 9.71 -3.38 13.91
C ALA A 86 9.49 -4.86 14.27
N VAL A 87 8.36 -5.44 13.83
CA VAL A 87 8.08 -6.88 14.01
C VAL A 87 9.12 -7.75 13.29
N HIS A 88 9.49 -7.39 12.07
CA HIS A 88 10.47 -8.13 11.26
C HIS A 88 11.85 -8.16 11.94
N PHE A 89 12.35 -7.00 12.39
CA PHE A 89 13.63 -6.91 13.09
C PHE A 89 13.61 -7.57 14.46
N TRP A 90 12.53 -7.39 15.21
CA TRP A 90 12.35 -8.06 16.49
C TRP A 90 12.41 -9.59 16.33
N ARG A 91 11.76 -10.12 15.29
CA ARG A 91 11.74 -11.57 15.05
C ARG A 91 13.13 -12.11 14.72
N ILE A 92 13.89 -11.42 13.86
CA ILE A 92 15.29 -11.77 13.56
C ILE A 92 16.13 -11.81 14.85
N ARG A 93 15.99 -10.79 15.72
CA ARG A 93 16.72 -10.75 16.98
C ARG A 93 16.31 -11.86 17.94
N ARG A 94 15.02 -12.21 17.98
CA ARG A 94 14.49 -13.29 18.83
C ARG A 94 14.95 -14.67 18.36
N ASP A 95 15.11 -14.88 17.05
CA ASP A 95 15.53 -16.14 16.45
C ASP A 95 17.06 -16.37 16.49
N GLY A 96 17.81 -15.51 17.20
CA GLY A 96 19.26 -15.67 17.39
C GLY A 96 20.12 -15.05 16.29
N GLY A 97 19.53 -14.23 15.41
CA GLY A 97 20.22 -13.51 14.35
C GLY A 97 20.07 -14.16 12.98
N LEU A 98 21.12 -14.04 12.15
CA LEU A 98 21.07 -14.49 10.76
C LEU A 98 21.25 -15.99 10.64
N ALA A 99 20.58 -16.58 9.63
CA ALA A 99 20.86 -17.95 9.22
C ALA A 99 22.33 -18.07 8.80
N ARG A 100 22.96 -19.18 9.18
CA ARG A 100 24.34 -19.47 8.79
C ARG A 100 24.35 -19.98 7.34
N PRO A 101 25.40 -19.66 6.57
CA PRO A 101 25.59 -20.29 5.26
C PRO A 101 25.66 -21.82 5.43
N LEU A 102 25.13 -22.53 4.44
CA LEU A 102 25.17 -23.98 4.35
C LEU A 102 26.56 -24.48 4.00
#